data_AF-A0A0W0ZU69-F1
#
_entry.id   AF-A0A0W0ZU69-F1
#
_cell.length_a   1.000
_cell.length_b   1.000
_cell.length_c   1.000
_cell.angle_alpha   90.00
_cell.angle_beta   90.00
_cell.angle_gamma   90.00
#
_symmetry.space_group_name_H-M   'P 1'
#
loop_
_entity.id
_entity.type
_entity.pdbx_description
1 polymer ?
#
loop_
_entity_poly.entity_id
_entity_poly.type
_entity_poly.pdbx_seq_one_letter_code
_entity_poly.pdbx_strand_id
1 'polypeptide(L)'
;MQPKISAVLNNCALHLFTPEIKAEIEKFAANKSYNNNHNDQYDVLKNIFAKFYGFSPEEFTYAQFSNILENYNLHDCQLLLGPVLRQYIKTTMTKEDIVELFAISIDVSPQEYIKLKTEIDASTGRYDSLSPDEIAVFIGNPLGISLTYHSQHGSPQSLPAEYSISSIDIFHQGGITGAEAGGHWERENNSENIIDFSKQKDTQLTFISSLFSEGSADMSQCGILLLKKHIELTKNNPKNLNELVLKLNDQAKALSDHLMEGEFPDINKFAEVLKNIKSEPIQTQLETQSEYPIRFKQVDDSHTNYNFLFQTSTKMLTLLKDSGLAVAYLTICSCSPIPNGNLSNSRLYKEKLDQMKSEDCTLPTLIMRS
;
A
#
# COMPACT_ATOMS: atom_id res chain seq x y z
N MET A 1 0.23 -4.46 25.06
CA MET A 1 1.29 -4.59 24.04
C MET A 1 0.93 -3.67 22.89
N GLN A 2 1.88 -2.86 22.41
CA GLN A 2 1.64 -1.82 21.41
C GLN A 2 2.13 -2.27 20.02
N PRO A 3 1.49 -1.84 18.92
CA PRO A 3 2.00 -2.13 17.59
C PRO A 3 3.28 -1.34 17.32
N LYS A 4 4.24 -1.98 16.65
CA LYS A 4 5.37 -1.27 16.05
C LYS A 4 4.86 -0.23 15.06
N ILE A 5 5.39 0.97 15.14
CA ILE A 5 5.01 2.06 14.25
C ILE A 5 5.74 1.95 12.91
N SER A 6 4.98 1.97 11.83
CA SER A 6 5.50 1.93 10.47
C SER A 6 6.08 3.29 10.08
N ALA A 7 7.32 3.31 9.58
CA ALA A 7 7.95 4.51 9.03
C ALA A 7 7.62 4.77 7.55
N VAL A 8 6.75 3.95 6.98
CA VAL A 8 6.30 4.04 5.59
C VAL A 8 5.73 5.43 5.29
N LEU A 9 6.18 6.03 4.17
CA LEU A 9 5.85 7.40 3.74
C LEU A 9 6.14 8.49 4.78
N ASN A 10 7.00 8.23 5.78
CA ASN A 10 7.27 9.16 6.88
C ASN A 10 6.02 9.53 7.70
N ASN A 11 5.11 8.56 7.88
CA ASN A 11 3.85 8.72 8.61
C ASN A 11 3.92 8.25 10.07
N CYS A 12 5.10 8.01 10.66
CA CYS A 12 5.23 7.48 12.03
C CYS A 12 4.32 8.20 13.03
N ALA A 13 4.37 9.54 13.01
CA ALA A 13 3.61 10.40 13.91
C ALA A 13 2.07 10.18 13.78
N LEU A 14 1.57 9.90 12.57
CA LEU A 14 0.16 9.62 12.31
C LEU A 14 -0.25 8.24 12.81
N HIS A 15 0.61 7.27 12.58
CA HIS A 15 0.37 5.87 12.89
C HIS A 15 0.24 5.62 14.40
N LEU A 16 0.75 6.53 15.25
CA LEU A 16 0.59 6.49 16.70
C LEU A 16 -0.89 6.49 17.13
N PHE A 17 -1.75 7.19 16.38
CA PHE A 17 -3.19 7.32 16.66
C PHE A 17 -4.05 6.18 16.09
N THR A 18 -3.48 5.33 15.23
CA THR A 18 -4.25 4.30 14.51
C THR A 18 -5.06 3.39 15.43
N PRO A 19 -4.52 2.88 16.56
CA PRO A 19 -5.31 2.02 17.46
C PRO A 19 -6.53 2.72 18.08
N GLU A 20 -6.37 3.96 18.54
CA GLU A 20 -7.45 4.76 19.16
C GLU A 20 -8.51 5.12 18.12
N ILE A 21 -8.09 5.54 16.93
CA ILE A 21 -9.01 5.86 15.83
C ILE A 21 -9.82 4.62 15.44
N LYS A 22 -9.17 3.46 15.30
CA LYS A 22 -9.85 2.19 14.98
C LYS A 22 -10.88 1.83 16.06
N ALA A 23 -10.49 1.92 17.33
CA ALA A 23 -11.38 1.61 18.45
C ALA A 23 -12.61 2.53 18.51
N GLU A 24 -12.46 3.83 18.20
CA GLU A 24 -13.61 4.74 18.14
C GLU A 24 -14.53 4.46 16.96
N ILE A 25 -13.99 4.12 15.78
CA ILE A 25 -14.79 3.70 14.61
C ILE A 25 -15.63 2.46 14.94
N GLU A 26 -15.08 1.48 15.65
CA GLU A 26 -15.79 0.29 16.12
C GLU A 26 -16.96 0.64 17.05
N LYS A 27 -16.77 1.62 17.96
CA LYS A 27 -17.84 2.09 18.86
C LYS A 27 -18.97 2.79 18.09
N PHE A 28 -18.63 3.64 17.11
CA PHE A 28 -19.63 4.25 16.23
C PHE A 28 -20.40 3.23 15.39
N ALA A 29 -19.72 2.17 14.93
CA ALA A 29 -20.35 1.08 14.20
C ALA A 29 -21.32 0.27 15.08
N ALA A 30 -20.93 -0.01 16.32
CA ALA A 30 -21.73 -0.79 17.27
C ALA A 30 -22.94 -0.02 17.83
N ASN A 31 -22.84 1.32 17.96
CA ASN A 31 -23.88 2.14 18.55
C ASN A 31 -24.08 3.46 17.79
N LYS A 32 -25.19 3.55 17.04
CA LYS A 32 -25.60 4.77 16.30
C LYS A 32 -25.86 6.00 17.17
N SER A 33 -26.08 5.82 18.48
CA SER A 33 -26.29 6.90 19.45
C SER A 33 -25.03 7.24 20.25
N TYR A 34 -23.90 6.60 19.95
CA TYR A 34 -22.63 6.92 20.59
C TYR A 34 -22.23 8.37 20.30
N ASN A 35 -21.88 9.08 21.38
CA ASN A 35 -21.41 10.45 21.31
C ASN A 35 -20.14 10.56 22.15
N ASN A 36 -19.03 10.86 21.49
CA ASN A 36 -17.73 11.05 22.13
C ASN A 36 -17.35 12.54 22.22
N ASN A 37 -18.31 13.44 21.95
CA ASN A 37 -18.16 14.90 21.82
C ASN A 37 -17.34 15.37 20.60
N HIS A 38 -16.80 14.45 19.81
CA HIS A 38 -15.98 14.70 18.62
C HIS A 38 -16.58 14.10 17.34
N ASN A 39 -17.88 13.75 17.37
CA ASN A 39 -18.59 13.07 16.29
C ASN A 39 -18.41 13.73 14.92
N ASP A 40 -18.48 15.07 14.85
CA ASP A 40 -18.34 15.82 13.61
C ASP A 40 -16.98 15.59 12.93
N GLN A 41 -15.91 15.47 13.73
CA GLN A 41 -14.56 15.24 13.23
C GLN A 41 -14.35 13.80 12.76
N TYR A 42 -14.96 12.84 13.47
CA TYR A 42 -15.01 11.45 13.01
C TYR A 42 -15.83 11.29 11.72
N ASP A 43 -16.90 12.08 11.54
CA ASP A 43 -17.67 12.10 10.29
C ASP A 43 -16.84 12.67 9.13
N VAL A 44 -16.04 13.72 9.37
CA VAL A 44 -15.07 14.22 8.38
C VAL A 44 -14.07 13.14 8.01
N LEU A 45 -13.47 12.44 8.99
CA LEU A 45 -12.51 11.36 8.74
C LEU A 45 -13.15 10.22 7.94
N LYS A 46 -14.36 9.78 8.30
CA LYS A 46 -15.13 8.76 7.58
C LYS A 46 -15.38 9.17 6.13
N ASN A 47 -15.78 10.43 5.89
CA ASN A 47 -16.07 10.93 4.55
C ASN A 47 -14.80 11.06 3.69
N ILE A 48 -13.66 11.43 4.30
CA ILE A 48 -12.36 11.44 3.62
C ILE A 48 -11.94 10.02 3.27
N PHE A 49 -12.09 9.06 4.18
CA PHE A 49 -11.83 7.64 3.90
C PHE A 49 -12.68 7.15 2.73
N ALA A 50 -13.99 7.41 2.78
CA ALA A 50 -14.92 7.04 1.72
C ALA A 50 -14.47 7.58 0.36
N LYS A 51 -14.23 8.91 0.29
CA LYS A 51 -13.79 9.57 -0.94
C LYS A 51 -12.44 9.06 -1.44
N PHE A 52 -11.49 8.83 -0.54
CA PHE A 52 -10.15 8.38 -0.90
C PHE A 52 -10.18 7.02 -1.61
N TYR A 53 -10.99 6.09 -1.08
CA TYR A 53 -11.14 4.73 -1.57
C TYR A 53 -12.27 4.53 -2.59
N GLY A 54 -12.92 5.62 -3.04
CA GLY A 54 -13.93 5.57 -4.11
C GLY A 54 -15.31 5.06 -3.67
N PHE A 55 -15.65 5.20 -2.39
CA PHE A 55 -17.02 5.05 -1.89
C PHE A 55 -17.77 6.40 -1.98
N SER A 56 -19.10 6.37 -2.06
CA SER A 56 -19.92 7.58 -1.89
C SER A 56 -19.92 7.97 -0.40
N PRO A 57 -19.49 9.19 -0.03
CA PRO A 57 -19.51 9.64 1.37
C PRO A 57 -20.91 9.62 2.00
N GLU A 58 -21.94 9.87 1.20
CA GLU A 58 -23.34 9.93 1.63
C GLU A 58 -23.89 8.54 1.98
N GLU A 59 -23.41 7.49 1.30
CA GLU A 59 -23.83 6.10 1.51
C GLU A 59 -22.89 5.34 2.46
N PHE A 60 -21.66 5.81 2.63
CA PHE A 60 -20.64 5.12 3.43
C PHE A 60 -20.90 5.26 4.94
N THR A 61 -21.14 4.13 5.59
CA THR A 61 -21.52 4.04 7.01
C THR A 61 -20.34 3.68 7.92
N TYR A 62 -20.45 3.97 9.21
CA TYR A 62 -19.48 3.50 10.21
C TYR A 62 -19.38 1.97 10.25
N ALA A 63 -20.48 1.25 10.02
CA ALA A 63 -20.45 -0.21 9.94
C ALA A 63 -19.55 -0.72 8.79
N GLN A 64 -19.63 -0.09 7.61
CA GLN A 64 -18.72 -0.40 6.51
C GLN A 64 -17.28 -0.03 6.83
N PHE A 65 -17.06 1.13 7.47
CA PHE A 65 -15.72 1.57 7.86
C PHE A 65 -15.07 0.58 8.86
N SER A 66 -15.78 0.22 9.93
CA SER A 66 -15.33 -0.78 10.91
C SER A 66 -15.05 -2.12 10.25
N ASN A 67 -16.02 -2.63 9.47
CA ASN A 67 -15.87 -3.91 8.79
C ASN A 67 -14.66 -3.95 7.83
N ILE A 68 -14.31 -2.83 7.17
CA ILE A 68 -13.09 -2.76 6.37
C ILE A 68 -11.86 -2.88 7.29
N LEU A 69 -11.76 -2.07 8.33
CA LEU A 69 -10.60 -2.06 9.23
C LEU A 69 -10.42 -3.37 10.00
N GLU A 70 -11.49 -4.10 10.31
CA GLU A 70 -11.46 -5.41 10.97
C GLU A 70 -10.81 -6.51 10.11
N ASN A 71 -10.74 -6.35 8.79
CA ASN A 71 -10.08 -7.31 7.90
C ASN A 71 -8.55 -7.18 7.90
N TYR A 72 -8.00 -6.21 8.62
CA TYR A 72 -6.58 -5.88 8.61
C TYR A 72 -6.02 -5.85 10.04
N ASN A 73 -4.79 -6.30 10.18
CA ASN A 73 -4.07 -6.12 11.44
C ASN A 73 -3.64 -4.65 11.60
N LEU A 74 -3.13 -4.30 12.79
CA LEU A 74 -2.80 -2.91 13.10
C LEU A 74 -1.71 -2.32 12.19
N HIS A 75 -0.80 -3.13 11.65
CA HIS A 75 0.20 -2.64 10.70
C HIS A 75 -0.44 -2.25 9.36
N ASP A 76 -1.31 -3.10 8.84
CA ASP A 76 -2.04 -2.81 7.60
C ASP A 76 -3.01 -1.63 7.78
N CYS A 77 -3.66 -1.51 8.94
CA CYS A 77 -4.48 -0.33 9.27
C CYS A 77 -3.67 0.97 9.22
N GLN A 78 -2.40 0.98 9.63
CA GLN A 78 -1.54 2.16 9.51
C GLN A 78 -1.37 2.56 8.04
N LEU A 79 -1.13 1.60 7.15
CA LEU A 79 -1.00 1.86 5.71
C LEU A 79 -2.30 2.38 5.10
N LEU A 80 -3.44 1.82 5.53
CA LEU A 80 -4.77 2.22 5.07
C LEU A 80 -5.13 3.64 5.50
N LEU A 81 -4.82 3.99 6.75
CA LEU A 81 -5.19 5.28 7.34
C LEU A 81 -4.16 6.37 7.07
N GLY A 82 -2.88 6.06 6.85
CA GLY A 82 -1.83 7.07 6.66
C GLY A 82 -2.16 8.16 5.62
N PRO A 83 -2.45 7.80 4.35
CA PRO A 83 -2.85 8.77 3.32
C PRO A 83 -4.17 9.48 3.63
N VAL A 84 -5.11 8.80 4.29
CA VAL A 84 -6.41 9.37 4.71
C VAL A 84 -6.18 10.43 5.79
N LEU A 85 -5.31 10.17 6.76
CA LEU A 85 -4.96 11.09 7.83
C LEU A 85 -4.20 12.31 7.29
N ARG A 86 -3.36 12.15 6.26
CA ARG A 86 -2.77 13.32 5.57
C ARG A 86 -3.82 14.22 4.94
N GLN A 87 -4.86 13.65 4.31
CA GLN A 87 -5.98 14.44 3.77
C GLN A 87 -6.86 15.04 4.86
N TYR A 88 -7.04 14.34 5.97
CA TYR A 88 -7.72 14.85 7.16
C TYR A 88 -7.00 16.08 7.72
N ILE A 89 -5.69 15.99 7.92
CA ILE A 89 -4.84 17.10 8.40
C ILE A 89 -4.89 18.28 7.42
N LYS A 90 -4.87 18.02 6.11
CA LYS A 90 -5.05 19.10 5.12
C LYS A 90 -6.35 19.86 5.36
N THR A 91 -7.42 19.15 5.69
CA THR A 91 -8.74 19.76 5.98
C THR A 91 -8.74 20.53 7.30
N THR A 92 -8.08 20.03 8.35
CA THR A 92 -8.00 20.74 9.63
C THR A 92 -7.09 21.97 9.53
N MET A 93 -5.88 21.84 8.97
CA MET A 93 -4.95 22.96 8.76
C MET A 93 -5.59 24.13 8.00
N THR A 94 -6.43 23.88 6.99
CA THR A 94 -7.10 24.99 6.25
C THR A 94 -8.07 25.82 7.08
N LYS A 95 -8.40 25.40 8.31
CA LYS A 95 -9.37 26.05 9.19
C LYS A 95 -8.73 26.64 10.46
N GLU A 96 -7.44 26.41 10.67
CA GLU A 96 -6.75 26.72 11.92
C GLU A 96 -5.73 27.85 11.73
N ASP A 97 -5.93 28.96 12.45
CA ASP A 97 -5.06 30.14 12.36
C ASP A 97 -3.61 29.86 12.78
N ILE A 98 -3.40 28.84 13.62
CA ILE A 98 -2.07 28.44 14.11
C ILE A 98 -1.13 27.96 12.99
N VAL A 99 -1.67 27.60 11.82
CA VAL A 99 -0.87 27.29 10.63
C VAL A 99 0.02 28.47 10.21
N GLU A 100 -0.43 29.71 10.40
CA GLU A 100 0.39 30.89 10.10
C GLU A 100 1.66 30.93 10.95
N LEU A 101 1.54 30.59 12.24
CA LEU A 101 2.68 30.58 13.16
C LEU A 101 3.69 29.50 12.78
N PHE A 102 3.21 28.31 12.42
CA PHE A 102 4.10 27.24 11.96
C PHE A 102 4.78 27.59 10.63
N ALA A 103 4.05 28.19 9.69
CA ALA A 103 4.60 28.60 8.40
C ALA A 103 5.69 29.67 8.54
N ILE A 104 5.48 30.66 9.42
CA ILE A 104 6.48 31.69 9.74
C ILE A 104 7.76 31.06 10.30
N SER A 105 7.66 30.03 11.13
CA SER A 105 8.82 29.40 11.77
C SER A 105 9.82 28.77 10.80
N ILE A 106 9.39 28.45 9.58
CA ILE A 106 10.23 27.88 8.52
C ILE A 106 10.32 28.76 7.26
N ASP A 107 9.88 30.02 7.36
CA ASP A 107 9.94 31.02 6.28
C ASP A 107 9.20 30.62 4.98
N VAL A 108 7.97 30.11 5.12
CA VAL A 108 7.09 29.79 3.98
C VAL A 108 5.68 30.38 4.15
N SER A 109 4.88 30.37 3.09
CA SER A 109 3.46 30.75 3.19
C SER A 109 2.62 29.65 3.86
N PRO A 110 1.46 29.99 4.47
CA PRO A 110 0.55 28.98 5.03
C PRO A 110 0.15 27.89 4.03
N GLN A 111 -0.09 28.25 2.76
CA GLN A 111 -0.47 27.30 1.72
C GLN A 111 0.68 26.35 1.36
N GLU A 112 1.91 26.86 1.28
CA GLU A 112 3.08 26.02 1.02
C GLU A 112 3.36 25.11 2.23
N TYR A 113 3.19 25.60 3.45
CA TYR A 113 3.30 24.79 4.66
C TYR A 113 2.31 23.61 4.64
N ILE A 114 1.02 23.88 4.36
CA ILE A 114 0.01 22.84 4.23
C ILE A 114 0.42 21.81 3.18
N LYS A 115 0.90 22.27 2.02
CA LYS A 115 1.34 21.39 0.94
C LYS A 115 2.50 20.51 1.38
N LEU A 116 3.57 21.09 1.94
CA LEU A 116 4.73 20.38 2.47
C LEU A 116 4.33 19.27 3.43
N LYS A 117 3.40 19.57 4.35
CA LYS A 117 2.97 18.62 5.39
C LYS A 117 1.94 17.60 4.94
N THR A 118 1.27 17.77 3.80
CA THR A 118 0.12 16.91 3.44
C THR A 118 0.20 16.29 2.06
N GLU A 119 1.20 16.65 1.26
CA GLU A 119 1.44 16.11 -0.07
C GLU A 119 2.77 15.36 -0.13
N ILE A 120 2.86 14.40 -1.04
CA ILE A 120 4.10 13.65 -1.26
C ILE A 120 5.07 14.58 -1.98
N ASP A 121 6.25 14.75 -1.41
CA ASP A 121 7.35 15.47 -2.03
C ASP A 121 7.81 14.73 -3.30
N ALA A 122 7.90 15.48 -4.40
CA ALA A 122 8.21 14.92 -5.72
C ALA A 122 9.62 14.32 -5.78
N SER A 123 10.56 14.85 -4.99
CA SER A 123 11.97 14.45 -4.99
C SER A 123 12.25 13.25 -4.08
N THR A 124 11.56 13.14 -2.95
CA THR A 124 11.78 12.05 -1.97
C THR A 124 10.74 10.95 -2.03
N GLY A 125 9.61 11.20 -2.69
CA GLY A 125 8.46 10.29 -2.72
C GLY A 125 7.79 10.08 -1.37
N ARG A 126 8.06 10.94 -0.39
CA ARG A 126 7.57 10.82 0.99
C ARG A 126 6.85 12.10 1.43
N TYR A 127 6.10 12.01 2.52
CA TYR A 127 5.59 13.20 3.18
C TYR A 127 6.66 13.82 4.10
N ASP A 128 6.53 15.11 4.39
CA ASP A 128 7.30 15.71 5.48
C ASP A 128 6.87 15.15 6.84
N SER A 129 7.83 15.11 7.76
CA SER A 129 7.56 14.68 9.13
C SER A 129 6.72 15.71 9.87
N LEU A 130 5.89 15.24 10.79
CA LEU A 130 5.08 16.08 11.67
C LEU A 130 5.68 16.05 13.07
N SER A 131 5.77 17.23 13.68
CA SER A 131 6.17 17.43 15.08
C SER A 131 5.05 17.03 16.05
N PRO A 132 5.36 16.90 17.36
CA PRO A 132 4.36 16.59 18.38
C PRO A 132 3.23 17.63 18.44
N ASP A 133 3.58 18.91 18.32
CA ASP A 133 2.60 20.00 18.37
C ASP A 133 1.67 19.94 17.15
N GLU A 134 2.21 19.67 15.96
CA GLU A 134 1.39 19.50 14.74
C GLU A 134 0.40 18.35 14.89
N ILE A 135 0.83 17.16 15.33
CA ILE A 135 -0.10 16.04 15.49
C ILE A 135 -1.10 16.25 16.63
N ALA A 136 -0.70 16.93 17.70
CA ALA A 136 -1.62 17.26 18.79
C ALA A 136 -2.71 18.23 18.32
N VAL A 137 -2.34 19.27 17.57
CA VAL A 137 -3.27 20.29 17.08
C VAL A 137 -4.16 19.75 15.96
N PHE A 138 -3.59 19.08 14.96
CA PHE A 138 -4.32 18.76 13.73
C PHE A 138 -4.97 17.37 13.72
N ILE A 139 -4.69 16.53 14.72
CA ILE A 139 -5.26 15.17 14.86
C ILE A 139 -5.78 14.94 16.27
N GLY A 140 -4.91 15.05 17.27
CA GLY A 140 -5.21 14.71 18.65
C GLY A 140 -6.42 15.49 19.18
N ASN A 141 -6.34 16.82 19.17
CA ASN A 141 -7.40 17.68 19.67
C ASN A 141 -8.73 17.50 18.90
N PRO A 142 -8.76 17.54 17.56
CA PRO A 142 -9.98 17.29 16.79
C PRO A 142 -10.62 15.92 17.03
N LEU A 143 -9.85 14.89 17.33
CA LEU A 143 -10.35 13.53 17.58
C LEU A 143 -10.48 13.19 19.07
N GLY A 144 -10.23 14.14 19.98
CA GLY A 144 -10.31 13.93 21.42
C GLY A 144 -9.19 13.07 22.02
N ILE A 145 -8.07 12.91 21.32
CA ILE A 145 -6.94 12.07 21.75
C ILE A 145 -5.84 12.96 22.34
N SER A 146 -5.65 12.90 23.65
CA SER A 146 -4.55 13.59 24.34
C SER A 146 -3.22 12.89 24.09
N LEU A 147 -2.14 13.67 24.12
CA LEU A 147 -0.80 13.19 23.83
C LEU A 147 0.16 13.52 24.98
N THR A 148 0.99 12.55 25.37
CA THR A 148 2.17 12.81 26.20
C THR A 148 3.43 12.51 25.39
N TYR A 149 4.22 13.53 25.13
CA TYR A 149 5.45 13.45 24.34
C TYR A 149 6.67 13.26 25.21
N HIS A 150 7.38 12.15 25.03
CA HIS A 150 8.64 11.82 25.68
C HIS A 150 9.79 11.97 24.68
N SER A 151 10.46 13.12 24.72
CA SER A 151 11.69 13.33 23.95
C SER A 151 12.87 12.56 24.57
N GLN A 152 13.86 12.17 23.75
CA GLN A 152 15.01 11.38 24.19
C GLN A 152 15.80 11.98 25.36
N HIS A 153 15.84 13.31 25.47
CA HIS A 153 16.65 14.04 26.46
C HIS A 153 15.86 15.09 27.25
N GLY A 154 14.55 15.18 27.06
CA GLY A 154 13.72 16.19 27.71
C GLY A 154 12.76 15.60 28.74
N SER A 155 12.10 16.49 29.47
CA SER A 155 10.98 16.10 30.32
C SER A 155 9.75 15.78 29.46
N PRO A 156 8.88 14.87 29.91
CA PRO A 156 7.62 14.61 29.23
C PRO A 156 6.79 15.89 29.09
N GLN A 157 6.25 16.13 27.89
CA GLN A 157 5.37 17.25 27.58
C GLN A 157 3.94 16.73 27.40
N SER A 158 3.01 17.23 28.22
CA SER A 158 1.59 16.92 28.07
C SER A 158 0.93 17.89 27.09
N LEU A 159 0.22 17.33 26.12
CA LEU A 159 -0.52 18.03 25.06
C LEU A 159 -1.98 17.54 25.13
N PRO A 160 -2.81 18.13 26.01
CA PRO A 160 -4.18 17.66 26.25
C PRO A 160 -5.11 18.04 25.09
N ALA A 161 -6.05 17.14 24.79
CA ALA A 161 -7.19 17.42 23.91
C ALA A 161 -8.39 17.94 24.74
N GLU A 162 -9.16 18.87 24.18
CA GLU A 162 -10.43 19.28 24.77
C GLU A 162 -11.42 18.10 24.78
N TYR A 163 -12.15 17.90 25.88
CA TYR A 163 -13.05 16.75 26.07
C TYR A 163 -12.40 15.41 25.69
N SER A 164 -11.18 15.17 26.18
CA SER A 164 -10.41 14.00 25.79
C SER A 164 -11.14 12.68 26.10
N ILE A 165 -11.13 11.78 25.12
CA ILE A 165 -11.76 10.45 25.17
C ILE A 165 -10.72 9.33 25.33
N SER A 166 -9.46 9.61 24.99
CA SER A 166 -8.33 8.71 25.19
C SER A 166 -7.02 9.50 25.26
N SER A 167 -5.97 8.85 25.75
CA SER A 167 -4.63 9.43 25.82
C SER A 167 -3.58 8.44 25.32
N ILE A 168 -2.56 8.93 24.63
CA ILE A 168 -1.42 8.12 24.17
C ILE A 168 -0.10 8.70 24.67
N ASP A 169 0.82 7.82 25.04
CA ASP A 169 2.23 8.15 25.25
C ASP A 169 3.00 7.90 23.96
N ILE A 170 3.90 8.82 23.62
CA ILE A 170 4.76 8.71 22.45
C ILE A 170 6.21 8.97 22.86
N PHE A 171 7.10 8.09 22.40
CA PHE A 171 8.52 8.13 22.68
C PHE A 171 9.26 8.38 21.37
N HIS A 172 10.08 9.43 21.36
CA HIS A 172 10.87 9.78 20.19
C HIS A 172 12.36 9.55 20.45
N GLN A 173 12.98 8.77 19.57
CA GLN A 173 14.40 8.47 19.58
C GLN A 173 15.04 9.02 18.30
N GLY A 174 16.24 9.59 18.39
CA GLY A 174 16.97 10.12 17.24
C GLY A 174 16.62 11.56 16.86
N GLY A 175 16.89 11.93 15.60
CA GLY A 175 16.74 13.30 15.12
C GLY A 175 15.28 13.70 14.90
N ILE A 176 14.89 14.88 15.39
CA ILE A 176 13.51 15.42 15.26
C ILE A 176 13.08 15.67 13.80
N THR A 177 14.02 15.66 12.85
CA THR A 177 13.77 15.87 11.42
C THR A 177 13.24 14.61 10.71
N GLY A 178 13.00 13.51 11.43
CA GLY A 178 12.34 12.30 10.92
C GLY A 178 13.30 11.14 10.63
N ALA A 179 12.78 10.10 9.96
CA ALA A 179 13.47 8.82 9.77
C ALA A 179 14.86 8.93 9.12
N GLU A 180 15.05 9.91 8.24
CA GLU A 180 16.32 10.15 7.54
C GLU A 180 17.44 10.65 8.46
N ALA A 181 17.10 11.24 9.60
CA ALA A 181 18.04 11.61 10.66
C ALA A 181 18.04 10.58 11.81
N GLY A 182 17.57 9.36 11.56
CA GLY A 182 17.40 8.31 12.56
C GLY A 182 16.27 8.57 13.56
N GLY A 183 15.41 9.55 13.29
CA GLY A 183 14.23 9.87 14.10
C GLY A 183 13.15 8.81 13.97
N HIS A 184 12.77 8.18 15.08
CA HIS A 184 11.69 7.19 15.11
C HIS A 184 10.77 7.42 16.30
N TRP A 185 9.49 7.13 16.07
CA TRP A 185 8.42 7.34 17.04
C TRP A 185 7.84 5.98 17.42
N GLU A 186 7.69 5.73 18.72
CA GLU A 186 7.06 4.53 19.24
C GLU A 186 6.07 4.88 20.35
N ARG A 187 5.20 3.94 20.68
CA ARG A 187 4.24 4.06 21.78
C ARG A 187 4.73 3.51 23.11
N GLU A 188 5.89 2.86 23.10
CA GLU A 188 6.52 2.26 24.27
C GLU A 188 8.01 2.56 24.26
N ASN A 189 8.57 2.84 25.44
CA ASN A 189 10.01 2.98 25.62
C ASN A 189 10.72 1.61 25.70
N ASN A 190 10.00 0.57 26.14
CA ASN A 190 10.53 -0.79 26.19
C ASN A 190 10.18 -1.53 24.89
N SER A 191 11.20 -1.86 24.10
CA SER A 191 11.04 -2.60 22.85
C SER A 191 10.44 -3.99 23.02
N GLU A 192 10.53 -4.62 24.19
CA GLU A 192 9.90 -5.91 24.48
C GLU A 192 8.37 -5.84 24.50
N ASN A 193 7.79 -4.65 24.73
CA ASN A 193 6.35 -4.42 24.73
C ASN A 193 5.79 -4.09 23.33
N ILE A 194 6.68 -3.99 22.34
CA ILE A 194 6.35 -3.65 20.96
C ILE A 194 6.18 -4.93 20.13
N ILE A 195 5.01 -5.08 19.53
CA ILE A 195 4.70 -6.19 18.62
C ILE A 195 4.92 -5.73 17.18
N ASP A 196 5.77 -6.45 16.47
CA ASP A 196 5.98 -6.24 15.03
C ASP A 196 4.88 -6.95 14.21
N PHE A 197 3.73 -6.28 14.07
CA PHE A 197 2.60 -6.80 13.29
C PHE A 197 2.95 -7.03 11.82
N SER A 198 3.96 -6.33 11.26
CA SER A 198 4.39 -6.54 9.86
C SER A 198 4.88 -7.97 9.57
N LYS A 199 5.28 -8.71 10.62
CA LYS A 199 5.75 -10.10 10.53
C LYS A 199 4.68 -11.15 10.84
N GLN A 200 3.44 -10.73 11.13
CA GLN A 200 2.35 -11.66 11.40
C GLN A 200 1.81 -12.29 10.11
N LYS A 201 1.20 -13.48 10.25
CA LYS A 201 0.70 -14.26 9.11
C LYS A 201 -0.52 -13.62 8.43
N ASP A 202 -1.23 -12.77 9.15
CA ASP A 202 -2.43 -12.06 8.70
C ASP A 202 -2.11 -10.69 8.08
N THR A 203 -0.83 -10.32 7.97
CA THR A 203 -0.38 -9.14 7.22
C THR A 203 -0.58 -9.37 5.73
N GLN A 204 -1.26 -8.44 5.08
CA GLN A 204 -1.68 -8.57 3.69
C GLN A 204 -1.06 -7.49 2.80
N LEU A 205 -0.66 -6.35 3.35
CA LEU A 205 -0.23 -5.19 2.54
C LEU A 205 1.29 -5.01 2.44
N THR A 206 2.08 -6.01 2.84
CA THR A 206 3.55 -5.98 2.78
C THR A 206 4.09 -5.61 1.39
N PHE A 207 3.43 -6.09 0.33
CA PHE A 207 3.81 -5.80 -1.05
C PHE A 207 3.59 -4.34 -1.46
N ILE A 208 2.62 -3.65 -0.83
CA ILE A 208 2.39 -2.22 -1.06
C ILE A 208 3.42 -1.41 -0.28
N SER A 209 3.79 -1.85 0.92
CA SER A 209 4.80 -1.18 1.74
C SER A 209 6.13 -0.99 1.01
N SER A 210 6.56 -1.93 0.16
CA SER A 210 7.79 -1.80 -0.63
C SER A 210 7.72 -0.73 -1.72
N LEU A 211 6.52 -0.36 -2.17
CA LEU A 211 6.32 0.74 -3.12
C LEU A 211 6.36 2.11 -2.45
N PHE A 212 6.35 2.13 -1.11
CA PHE A 212 6.41 3.32 -0.29
C PHE A 212 7.78 3.52 0.40
N SER A 213 8.70 2.56 0.23
CA SER A 213 10.09 2.69 0.70
C SER A 213 10.92 3.52 -0.28
N GLU A 214 12.02 4.12 0.23
CA GLU A 214 13.02 5.00 -0.44
C GLU A 214 12.98 4.97 -1.97
N GLY A 215 12.09 5.76 -2.57
CA GLY A 215 11.78 5.71 -3.99
C GLY A 215 11.21 7.03 -4.48
N SER A 216 10.95 7.13 -5.78
CA SER A 216 10.39 8.33 -6.38
C SER A 216 8.93 8.54 -5.97
N ALA A 217 8.42 9.77 -6.14
CA ALA A 217 7.00 10.05 -5.94
C ALA A 217 6.07 9.18 -6.81
N ASP A 218 6.52 8.79 -8.00
CA ASP A 218 5.76 7.89 -8.87
C ASP A 218 5.57 6.50 -8.24
N MET A 219 6.59 5.95 -7.57
CA MET A 219 6.45 4.68 -6.86
C MET A 219 5.42 4.78 -5.73
N SER A 220 5.47 5.86 -4.95
CA SER A 220 4.48 6.10 -3.90
C SER A 220 3.08 6.29 -4.45
N GLN A 221 2.93 6.95 -5.60
CA GLN A 221 1.65 7.05 -6.29
C GLN A 221 1.15 5.68 -6.77
N CYS A 222 2.02 4.83 -7.33
CA CYS A 222 1.68 3.46 -7.69
C CYS A 222 1.20 2.67 -6.46
N GLY A 223 1.89 2.77 -5.33
CA GLY A 223 1.48 2.14 -4.08
C GLY A 223 0.10 2.61 -3.61
N ILE A 224 -0.18 3.91 -3.70
CA ILE A 224 -1.51 4.47 -3.37
C ILE A 224 -2.59 3.92 -4.30
N LEU A 225 -2.32 3.86 -5.61
CA LEU A 225 -3.28 3.32 -6.58
C LEU A 225 -3.56 1.83 -6.33
N LEU A 226 -2.53 1.05 -6.01
CA LEU A 226 -2.69 -0.36 -5.63
C LEU A 226 -3.49 -0.52 -4.35
N LEU A 227 -3.24 0.31 -3.34
CA LEU A 227 -3.99 0.29 -2.08
C LEU A 227 -5.47 0.58 -2.33
N LYS A 228 -5.78 1.57 -3.17
CA LYS A 228 -7.15 1.86 -3.58
C LYS A 228 -7.79 0.70 -4.31
N LYS A 229 -7.08 0.11 -5.28
CA LYS A 229 -7.58 -1.02 -6.05
C LYS A 229 -7.81 -2.26 -5.17
N HIS A 230 -6.91 -2.49 -4.22
CA HIS A 230 -7.04 -3.55 -3.23
C HIS A 230 -8.34 -3.37 -2.43
N ILE A 231 -8.60 -2.19 -1.88
CA ILE A 231 -9.86 -1.94 -1.14
C ILE A 231 -11.09 -2.06 -2.04
N GLU A 232 -11.03 -1.56 -3.27
CA GLU A 232 -12.12 -1.68 -4.25
C GLU A 232 -12.49 -3.15 -4.52
N LEU A 233 -11.51 -4.03 -4.64
CA LEU A 233 -11.73 -5.44 -4.97
C LEU A 233 -12.19 -6.25 -3.74
N THR A 234 -11.77 -5.85 -2.54
CA THR A 234 -11.99 -6.60 -1.31
C THR A 234 -13.28 -6.20 -0.59
N LYS A 235 -13.79 -4.99 -0.82
CA LYS A 235 -15.04 -4.49 -0.21
C LYS A 235 -16.27 -5.38 -0.46
N ASN A 236 -16.29 -6.14 -1.56
CA ASN A 236 -17.44 -6.94 -1.97
C ASN A 236 -17.25 -8.46 -1.75
N ASN A 237 -16.05 -8.94 -1.43
CA ASN A 237 -15.82 -10.40 -1.36
C ASN A 237 -14.63 -10.78 -0.46
N PRO A 238 -14.75 -10.64 0.87
CA PRO A 238 -13.66 -10.91 1.81
C PRO A 238 -13.25 -12.40 1.86
N LYS A 239 -14.08 -13.32 1.37
CA LYS A 239 -13.81 -14.76 1.43
C LYS A 239 -12.79 -15.27 0.39
N ASN A 240 -12.60 -14.53 -0.70
CA ASN A 240 -11.61 -14.85 -1.75
C ASN A 240 -10.40 -13.90 -1.73
N LEU A 241 -10.23 -13.19 -0.61
CA LEU A 241 -9.21 -12.17 -0.38
C LEU A 241 -7.81 -12.71 -0.67
N ASN A 242 -7.47 -13.91 -0.19
CA ASN A 242 -6.15 -14.51 -0.39
C ASN A 242 -5.82 -14.77 -1.86
N GLU A 243 -6.77 -15.23 -2.68
CA GLU A 243 -6.51 -15.51 -4.10
C GLU A 243 -6.38 -14.21 -4.90
N LEU A 244 -7.20 -13.22 -4.59
CA LEU A 244 -7.15 -11.92 -5.23
C LEU A 244 -5.91 -11.12 -4.82
N VAL A 245 -5.51 -11.21 -3.55
CA VAL A 245 -4.24 -10.67 -3.03
C VAL A 245 -3.06 -11.35 -3.70
N LEU A 246 -3.07 -12.67 -3.90
CA LEU A 246 -2.01 -13.34 -4.65
C LEU A 246 -1.90 -12.84 -6.09
N LYS A 247 -3.02 -12.66 -6.81
CA LYS A 247 -3.00 -12.11 -8.17
C LYS A 247 -2.51 -10.65 -8.22
N LEU A 248 -2.94 -9.82 -7.26
CA LEU A 248 -2.44 -8.45 -7.13
C LEU A 248 -0.97 -8.42 -6.75
N ASN A 249 -0.50 -9.33 -5.89
CA ASN A 249 0.89 -9.45 -5.50
C ASN A 249 1.76 -9.83 -6.69
N ASP A 250 1.35 -10.81 -7.48
CA ASP A 250 2.09 -11.22 -8.68
C ASP A 250 2.17 -10.07 -9.69
N GLN A 251 1.08 -9.33 -9.88
CA GLN A 251 1.05 -8.16 -10.77
C GLN A 251 1.84 -6.97 -10.23
N ALA A 252 1.74 -6.67 -8.93
CA ALA A 252 2.46 -5.59 -8.28
C ALA A 252 3.96 -5.89 -8.19
N LYS A 253 4.33 -7.15 -7.96
CA LYS A 253 5.73 -7.60 -7.99
C LYS A 253 6.29 -7.50 -9.41
N ALA A 254 5.58 -8.04 -10.40
CA ALA A 254 6.00 -7.92 -11.79
C ALA A 254 6.17 -6.44 -12.18
N LEU A 255 5.26 -5.56 -11.77
CA LEU A 255 5.38 -4.13 -11.98
C LEU A 255 6.60 -3.54 -11.26
N SER A 256 6.79 -3.86 -9.97
CA SER A 256 7.92 -3.39 -9.18
C SER A 256 9.24 -3.79 -9.85
N ASP A 257 9.34 -5.02 -10.33
CA ASP A 257 10.53 -5.51 -11.04
C ASP A 257 10.77 -4.68 -12.32
N HIS A 258 9.73 -4.39 -13.12
CA HIS A 258 9.86 -3.53 -14.32
C HIS A 258 10.21 -2.06 -13.99
N LEU A 259 9.69 -1.52 -12.88
CA LEU A 259 10.02 -0.16 -12.42
C LEU A 259 11.49 -0.06 -12.01
N MET A 260 12.02 -1.07 -11.32
CA MET A 260 13.42 -1.13 -10.91
C MET A 260 14.38 -1.33 -12.09
N GLU A 261 13.90 -1.93 -13.19
CA GLU A 261 14.65 -2.06 -14.45
C GLU A 261 14.65 -0.76 -15.29
N GLY A 262 13.96 0.29 -14.84
CA GLY A 262 13.94 1.61 -15.49
C GLY A 262 13.02 1.70 -16.70
N GLU A 263 12.15 0.70 -16.91
CA GLU A 263 11.34 0.59 -18.13
C GLU A 263 9.99 1.32 -18.08
N PHE A 264 9.59 1.89 -16.94
CA PHE A 264 8.31 2.60 -16.82
C PHE A 264 8.37 3.89 -15.96
N PRO A 265 8.32 5.08 -16.58
CA PRO A 265 8.08 6.32 -15.85
C PRO A 265 6.62 6.83 -15.93
N ASP A 266 5.68 6.13 -16.59
CA ASP A 266 4.34 6.68 -16.82
C ASP A 266 3.26 6.09 -15.90
N ILE A 267 2.95 6.83 -14.82
CA ILE A 267 1.86 6.55 -13.88
C ILE A 267 0.50 6.36 -14.58
N ASN A 268 0.27 6.99 -15.73
CA ASN A 268 -1.01 6.86 -16.45
C ASN A 268 -1.18 5.47 -17.06
N LYS A 269 -0.10 4.90 -17.61
CA LYS A 269 -0.12 3.51 -18.10
C LYS A 269 -0.36 2.54 -16.96
N PHE A 270 0.22 2.80 -15.79
CA PHE A 270 -0.03 1.97 -14.62
C PHE A 270 -1.50 2.03 -14.18
N ALA A 271 -2.07 3.23 -14.10
CA ALA A 271 -3.49 3.42 -13.81
C ALA A 271 -4.39 2.72 -14.84
N GLU A 272 -3.99 2.65 -16.12
CA GLU A 272 -4.69 1.91 -17.17
C GLU A 272 -4.65 0.39 -16.94
N VAL A 273 -3.49 -0.16 -16.57
CA VAL A 273 -3.38 -1.59 -16.19
C VAL A 273 -4.31 -1.92 -15.04
N LEU A 274 -4.34 -1.08 -13.99
CA LEU A 274 -5.22 -1.28 -12.84
C LEU A 274 -6.71 -1.23 -13.19
N LYS A 275 -7.12 -0.41 -14.17
CA LYS A 275 -8.51 -0.36 -14.66
C LYS A 275 -8.94 -1.68 -15.31
N ASN A 276 -8.02 -2.40 -15.91
CA ASN A 276 -8.30 -3.67 -16.59
C ASN A 276 -8.42 -4.85 -15.61
N ILE A 277 -7.97 -4.70 -14.36
CA ILE A 277 -8.20 -5.68 -13.29
C ILE A 277 -9.66 -5.56 -12.86
N LYS A 278 -10.52 -6.39 -13.45
CA LYS A 278 -11.93 -6.50 -13.05
C LYS A 278 -12.05 -7.49 -11.90
N SER A 279 -12.97 -7.21 -10.97
CA SER A 279 -13.50 -8.25 -10.08
C SER A 279 -14.39 -9.17 -10.91
N GLU A 280 -13.80 -10.06 -11.69
CA GLU A 280 -14.60 -11.17 -12.21
C GLU A 280 -15.10 -11.98 -11.00
N PRO A 281 -16.40 -12.30 -10.92
CA PRO A 281 -16.85 -13.24 -9.93
C PRO A 281 -16.06 -14.52 -10.16
N ILE A 282 -15.22 -14.90 -9.19
CA ILE A 282 -14.62 -16.24 -9.20
C ILE A 282 -15.80 -17.19 -9.05
N GLN A 283 -16.33 -17.68 -10.17
CA GLN A 283 -17.21 -18.84 -10.16
C GLN A 283 -16.35 -19.96 -9.60
N THR A 284 -16.64 -20.35 -8.36
CA THR A 284 -16.08 -21.52 -7.72
C THR A 284 -16.40 -22.73 -8.60
N GLN A 285 -15.50 -23.06 -9.54
CA GLN A 285 -15.38 -24.40 -10.09
C GLN A 285 -14.72 -25.28 -9.02
N LEU A 286 -15.42 -25.46 -7.91
CA LEU A 286 -15.15 -26.52 -6.93
C LEU A 286 -16.28 -27.55 -7.05
N GLU A 287 -16.50 -28.04 -8.27
CA GLU A 287 -17.17 -29.31 -8.48
C GLU A 287 -16.09 -30.39 -8.62
N THR A 288 -15.98 -31.20 -7.57
CA THR A 288 -15.66 -32.64 -7.64
C THR A 288 -14.62 -33.06 -8.69
N GLN A 289 -13.34 -33.04 -8.32
CA GLN A 289 -12.39 -34.04 -8.80
C GLN A 289 -11.81 -34.79 -7.60
N SER A 290 -12.64 -35.66 -7.04
CA SER A 290 -12.15 -36.83 -6.32
C SER A 290 -11.51 -37.79 -7.33
N GLU A 291 -10.40 -38.39 -6.91
CA GLU A 291 -9.74 -39.56 -7.50
C GLU A 291 -8.80 -39.34 -8.70
N TYR A 292 -7.57 -38.94 -8.39
CA TYR A 292 -6.39 -39.59 -9.01
C TYR A 292 -5.34 -39.87 -7.93
N PRO A 293 -4.91 -41.13 -7.71
CA PRO A 293 -3.82 -41.43 -6.81
C PRO A 293 -2.49 -41.08 -7.49
N ILE A 294 -1.86 -39.99 -7.06
CA ILE A 294 -0.48 -39.69 -7.46
C ILE A 294 0.44 -40.66 -6.71
N ARG A 295 0.94 -41.69 -7.41
CA ARG A 295 2.08 -42.47 -6.95
C ARG A 295 3.36 -41.67 -7.19
N PHE A 296 4.04 -41.29 -6.12
CA PHE A 296 5.39 -40.76 -6.20
C PHE A 296 6.36 -41.89 -6.58
N LYS A 297 6.97 -41.79 -7.76
CA LYS A 297 8.24 -42.47 -8.04
C LYS A 297 9.36 -41.57 -7.56
N GLN A 298 10.13 -42.09 -6.61
CA GLN A 298 11.42 -41.53 -6.21
C GLN A 298 12.35 -41.59 -7.42
N VAL A 299 12.90 -40.44 -7.83
CA VAL A 299 13.93 -40.36 -8.86
C VAL A 299 15.12 -39.64 -8.22
N ASP A 300 16.24 -40.35 -8.18
CA ASP A 300 17.54 -39.88 -7.75
C ASP A 300 18.14 -38.84 -8.70
N ASP A 301 18.85 -37.92 -8.07
CA ASP A 301 19.89 -36.98 -8.48
C ASP A 301 20.17 -36.57 -9.93
N SER A 302 20.47 -35.26 -10.00
CA SER A 302 21.17 -34.51 -11.04
C SER A 302 20.41 -34.27 -12.34
N HIS A 303 19.59 -33.21 -12.38
CA HIS A 303 19.38 -32.24 -13.50
C HIS A 303 18.09 -31.43 -13.28
N THR A 304 17.90 -30.89 -12.08
CA THR A 304 16.65 -30.20 -11.69
C THR A 304 16.89 -28.71 -11.55
N ASN A 305 16.96 -28.01 -12.69
CA ASN A 305 16.78 -26.55 -12.69
C ASN A 305 16.13 -26.03 -13.99
N TYR A 306 16.21 -26.78 -15.09
CA TYR A 306 15.62 -26.34 -16.37
C TYR A 306 14.12 -26.69 -16.51
N ASN A 307 13.65 -27.80 -15.95
CA ASN A 307 12.23 -28.17 -16.02
C ASN A 307 11.32 -27.30 -15.13
N PHE A 308 11.85 -26.75 -14.03
CA PHE A 308 11.07 -25.87 -13.14
C PHE A 308 10.85 -24.50 -13.79
N LEU A 309 11.87 -23.90 -14.39
CA LEU A 309 11.74 -22.67 -15.18
C LEU A 309 10.82 -22.87 -16.40
N PHE A 310 10.86 -24.04 -17.05
CA PHE A 310 10.04 -24.35 -18.22
C PHE A 310 8.55 -24.56 -17.90
N GLN A 311 8.22 -25.24 -16.79
CA GLN A 311 6.83 -25.40 -16.36
C GLN A 311 6.22 -24.08 -15.86
N THR A 312 7.03 -23.24 -15.21
CA THR A 312 6.60 -21.92 -14.74
C THR A 312 6.32 -20.99 -15.92
N SER A 313 7.18 -20.98 -16.95
CA SER A 313 6.98 -20.18 -18.16
C SER A 313 5.79 -20.64 -19.02
N THR A 314 5.50 -21.95 -19.07
CA THR A 314 4.32 -22.46 -19.81
C THR A 314 3.01 -22.12 -19.09
N LYS A 315 2.98 -22.19 -17.75
CA LYS A 315 1.81 -21.75 -16.95
C LYS A 315 1.62 -20.24 -17.01
N MET A 316 2.71 -19.48 -16.96
CA MET A 316 2.69 -18.02 -17.07
C MET A 316 2.25 -17.56 -18.46
N LEU A 317 2.69 -18.24 -19.54
CA LEU A 317 2.20 -17.98 -20.90
C LEU A 317 0.72 -18.32 -21.07
N THR A 318 0.21 -19.34 -20.37
CA THR A 318 -1.23 -19.68 -20.40
C THR A 318 -2.04 -18.58 -19.70
N LEU A 319 -1.59 -18.15 -18.52
CA LEU A 319 -2.18 -17.03 -17.76
C LEU A 319 -2.15 -15.70 -18.53
N LEU A 320 -1.06 -15.42 -19.26
CA LEU A 320 -0.88 -14.19 -20.05
C LEU A 320 -1.67 -14.23 -21.37
N LYS A 321 -1.94 -15.42 -21.91
CA LYS A 321 -2.81 -15.62 -23.07
C LYS A 321 -4.27 -15.32 -22.72
N ASP A 322 -4.72 -15.76 -21.55
CA ASP A 322 -6.08 -15.52 -21.08
C ASP A 322 -6.31 -14.07 -20.64
N SER A 323 -5.25 -13.33 -20.34
CA SER A 323 -5.31 -11.90 -19.96
C SER A 323 -5.08 -10.91 -21.12
N GLY A 324 -4.94 -11.38 -22.37
CA GLY A 324 -4.67 -10.51 -23.53
C GLY A 324 -3.29 -9.85 -23.56
N LEU A 325 -2.36 -10.25 -22.69
CA LEU A 325 -1.02 -9.64 -22.52
C LEU A 325 0.09 -10.40 -23.25
N ALA A 326 -0.23 -11.49 -23.95
CA ALA A 326 0.75 -12.33 -24.65
C ALA A 326 1.63 -11.58 -25.69
N VAL A 327 1.11 -10.51 -26.29
CA VAL A 327 1.84 -9.71 -27.30
C VAL A 327 2.97 -8.87 -26.68
N ALA A 328 2.77 -8.37 -25.46
CA ALA A 328 3.79 -7.59 -24.74
C ALA A 328 4.99 -8.47 -24.35
N TYR A 329 4.73 -9.67 -23.84
CA TYR A 329 5.77 -10.62 -23.44
C TYR A 329 6.65 -11.08 -24.61
N LEU A 330 6.05 -11.33 -25.78
CA LEU A 330 6.80 -11.74 -26.98
C LEU A 330 7.65 -10.62 -27.58
N THR A 331 7.23 -9.35 -27.42
CA THR A 331 7.98 -8.20 -27.92
C THR A 331 9.23 -7.97 -27.07
N ILE A 332 9.13 -8.11 -25.74
CA ILE A 332 10.24 -7.97 -24.80
C ILE A 332 11.33 -9.03 -25.05
N CYS A 333 10.96 -10.30 -25.25
CA CYS A 333 11.93 -11.35 -25.55
C CYS A 333 12.64 -11.19 -26.91
N SER A 334 12.13 -10.34 -27.81
CA SER A 334 12.75 -10.07 -29.12
C SER A 334 13.68 -8.85 -29.14
N CYS A 335 13.69 -8.03 -28.08
CA CYS A 335 14.45 -6.79 -28.01
C CYS A 335 15.65 -6.83 -27.05
N SER A 336 15.82 -7.89 -26.24
CA SER A 336 17.00 -8.03 -25.38
C SER A 336 18.23 -8.49 -26.17
N PRO A 337 19.37 -7.77 -26.12
CA PRO A 337 20.63 -8.30 -26.63
C PRO A 337 21.06 -9.48 -25.74
N ILE A 338 21.23 -10.65 -26.35
CA ILE A 338 21.79 -11.83 -25.68
C ILE A 338 23.23 -11.49 -25.27
N PRO A 339 23.58 -11.51 -23.96
CA PRO A 339 24.96 -11.40 -23.55
C PRO A 339 25.69 -12.66 -24.02
N ASN A 340 26.66 -12.46 -24.90
CA ASN A 340 27.68 -13.40 -25.38
C ASN A 340 27.58 -14.86 -24.90
N GLY A 341 27.26 -15.77 -25.83
CA GLY A 341 28.01 -17.03 -25.91
C GLY A 341 27.24 -18.35 -25.77
N ASN A 342 26.01 -18.51 -26.28
CA ASN A 342 25.52 -19.87 -26.54
C ASN A 342 24.67 -19.97 -27.82
N LEU A 343 25.31 -20.36 -28.92
CA LEU A 343 24.73 -20.49 -30.27
C LEU A 343 23.63 -21.57 -30.37
N SER A 344 23.54 -22.48 -29.41
CA SER A 344 22.51 -23.53 -29.37
C SER A 344 21.12 -22.99 -29.02
N ASN A 345 21.06 -21.95 -28.17
CA ASN A 345 19.80 -21.36 -27.74
C ASN A 345 19.13 -20.50 -28.82
N SER A 346 19.91 -19.80 -29.67
CA SER A 346 19.32 -18.99 -30.74
C SER A 346 18.71 -19.84 -31.85
N ARG A 347 19.26 -21.05 -32.09
CA ARG A 347 18.74 -21.98 -33.09
C ARG A 347 17.42 -22.62 -32.67
N LEU A 348 17.33 -23.08 -31.42
CA LEU A 348 16.11 -23.67 -30.86
C LEU A 348 14.97 -22.63 -30.79
N TYR A 349 15.32 -21.38 -30.45
CA TYR A 349 14.36 -20.28 -30.39
C TYR A 349 13.84 -19.89 -31.79
N LYS A 350 14.73 -19.85 -32.79
CA LYS A 350 14.38 -19.57 -34.18
C LYS A 350 13.51 -20.67 -34.79
N GLU A 351 13.83 -21.94 -34.56
CA GLU A 351 13.04 -23.08 -35.03
C GLU A 351 11.62 -23.08 -34.43
N LYS A 352 11.47 -22.71 -33.15
CA LYS A 352 10.16 -22.56 -32.48
C LYS A 352 9.37 -21.33 -32.97
N LEU A 353 10.05 -20.21 -33.22
CA LEU A 353 9.43 -19.00 -33.76
C LEU A 353 8.89 -19.25 -35.18
N ASP A 354 9.63 -19.99 -35.99
CA ASP A 354 9.21 -20.36 -37.35
C ASP A 354 8.09 -21.41 -37.32
N GLN A 355 8.07 -22.31 -36.33
CA GLN A 355 6.95 -23.24 -36.09
C GLN A 355 5.66 -22.49 -35.72
N MET A 356 5.73 -21.48 -34.85
CA MET A 356 4.55 -20.68 -34.45
C MET A 356 4.04 -19.76 -35.56
N LYS A 357 4.90 -19.34 -36.50
CA LYS A 357 4.47 -18.63 -37.72
C LYS A 357 3.79 -19.55 -38.73
N SER A 358 4.08 -20.84 -38.70
CA SER A 358 3.47 -21.84 -39.59
C SER A 358 2.10 -22.34 -39.11
N GLU A 359 1.77 -22.12 -37.84
CA GLU A 359 0.47 -22.47 -37.22
C GLU A 359 -0.47 -21.26 -37.23
N ASP A 360 -0.87 -20.81 -38.43
CA ASP A 360 -2.00 -19.90 -38.75
C ASP A 360 -2.36 -18.78 -37.74
N CYS A 361 -1.37 -18.22 -37.05
CA CYS A 361 -1.51 -17.03 -36.24
C CYS A 361 -1.39 -15.83 -37.18
N THR A 362 -2.52 -15.24 -37.54
CA THR A 362 -2.58 -13.97 -38.28
C THR A 362 -1.97 -12.84 -37.43
N LEU A 363 -0.66 -12.68 -37.52
CA LEU A 363 0.02 -11.46 -37.06
C LEU A 363 -0.27 -10.32 -38.05
N PRO A 364 -0.62 -9.10 -37.57
CA PRO A 364 -0.62 -7.93 -38.42
C PRO A 364 0.82 -7.63 -38.87
N THR A 365 1.03 -7.56 -40.17
CA THR A 365 2.30 -7.20 -40.80
C THR A 365 2.68 -5.76 -40.45
N LEU A 366 3.59 -5.57 -39.49
CA LEU A 366 4.29 -4.29 -39.32
C LEU A 366 5.49 -4.28 -40.28
N ILE A 367 5.38 -3.46 -41.32
CA ILE A 367 6.48 -3.17 -42.25
C ILE A 367 7.50 -2.30 -41.51
N MET A 368 8.62 -2.89 -41.08
CA MET A 368 9.81 -2.11 -40.75
C MET A 368 10.47 -1.65 -42.05
N ARG A 369 10.49 -0.33 -42.30
CA ARG A 369 11.42 0.26 -43.27
C ARG A 369 12.79 0.39 -42.61
N SER A 370 13.79 -0.10 -43.34
CA SER A 370 15.23 -0.09 -43.04
C SER A 370 15.80 1.31 -42.81
#